data_AF-K7KKN0-F1
#
_entry.id   AF-K7KKN0-F1
#
_cell.length_a   1.000
_cell.length_b   1.000
_cell.length_c   1.000
_cell.angle_alpha   90.00
_cell.angle_beta   90.00
_cell.angle_gamma   90.00
#
_symmetry.space_group_name_H-M   'P 1'
#
loop_
_entity.id
_entity.type
_entity.pdbx_description
1 polymer ?
#
loop_
_entity_poly.entity_id
_entity_poly.type
_entity_poly.pdbx_seq_one_letter_code
_entity_poly.pdbx_strand_id
1 'polypeptide(L)'
;MDVIGIFGNYCLDKKPAAVNWIEGRGKSVVCEAIIKEVVQVLKTNVSALVELNMLKNLVGSTIAGALGGFNAHASNIVFAIFIATGQDPAQNFESSHCITMMEAINDGRDLHILVTMPSIELRLLATIVVGSVLAGELSLMSAITAG
;
A
#
# COMPACT_ATOMS: atom_id res chain seq x y z
N MET A 1 -38.41 15.75 7.12
CA MET A 1 -37.18 14.93 7.17
C MET A 1 -36.60 15.10 8.54
N ASP A 2 -36.36 14.01 9.26
CA ASP A 2 -35.87 14.05 10.64
C ASP A 2 -34.40 13.57 10.67
N VAL A 3 -33.50 14.37 11.24
CA VAL A 3 -32.06 14.11 11.22
C VAL A 3 -31.64 13.52 12.56
N ILE A 4 -31.29 12.24 12.58
CA ILE A 4 -30.88 11.52 13.79
C ILE A 4 -29.41 11.79 14.14
N GLY A 5 -28.57 12.06 13.13
CA GLY A 5 -27.16 12.38 13.32
C GLY A 5 -26.49 12.83 12.02
N ILE A 6 -25.39 13.58 12.16
CA ILE A 6 -24.62 14.10 11.01
C ILE A 6 -23.75 12.98 10.39
N PHE A 7 -23.35 11.98 11.19
CA PHE A 7 -22.51 10.86 10.76
C PHE A 7 -23.26 9.52 10.85
N GLY A 8 -23.70 9.00 9.72
CA GLY A 8 -24.37 7.69 9.62
C GLY A 8 -23.41 6.51 9.42
N ASN A 9 -22.12 6.66 9.72
CA ASN A 9 -21.07 5.69 9.35
C ASN A 9 -21.04 5.32 7.85
N TYR A 10 -21.45 6.23 6.95
CA TYR A 10 -21.28 6.06 5.51
C TYR A 10 -20.08 6.82 4.95
N CYS A 11 -19.56 7.81 5.69
CA CYS A 11 -18.25 8.40 5.43
C CYS A 11 -17.08 7.46 5.79
N LEU A 12 -17.34 6.55 6.74
CA LEU A 12 -16.41 5.55 7.29
C LEU A 12 -15.04 6.13 7.67
N ASP A 13 -15.02 6.88 8.77
CA ASP A 13 -13.80 7.39 9.42
C ASP A 13 -13.27 6.35 10.42
N LYS A 14 -11.97 6.06 10.37
CA LYS A 14 -11.26 5.19 11.34
C LYS A 14 -11.79 3.75 11.41
N LYS A 15 -12.42 3.28 10.34
CA LYS A 15 -13.02 1.94 10.23
C LYS A 15 -12.73 1.35 8.86
N PRO A 16 -12.34 0.07 8.78
CA PRO A 16 -12.11 -0.59 7.50
C PRO A 16 -13.44 -0.71 6.75
N ALA A 17 -13.48 -0.27 5.49
CA ALA A 17 -14.70 -0.33 4.70
C ALA A 17 -14.47 -0.32 3.19
N ALA A 18 -15.30 -1.11 2.49
CA ALA A 18 -15.23 -1.27 1.04
C ALA A 18 -15.47 0.03 0.28
N VAL A 19 -16.35 0.91 0.77
CA VAL A 19 -16.62 2.19 0.10
C VAL A 19 -15.37 3.06 0.01
N ASN A 20 -14.52 3.09 1.05
CA ASN A 20 -13.27 3.86 1.02
C ASN A 20 -12.27 3.26 0.03
N TRP A 21 -12.30 1.93 -0.17
CA TRP A 21 -11.48 1.25 -1.17
C TRP A 21 -11.95 1.54 -2.61
N ILE A 22 -13.26 1.51 -2.84
CA ILE A 22 -13.87 1.60 -4.18
C ILE A 22 -14.02 3.06 -4.63
N GLU A 23 -14.62 3.90 -3.80
CA GLU A 23 -14.93 5.31 -4.12
C GLU A 23 -13.81 6.27 -3.71
N GLY A 24 -12.83 5.79 -2.93
CA GLY A 24 -11.76 6.60 -2.37
C GLY A 24 -12.22 7.46 -1.19
N ARG A 25 -11.25 8.00 -0.45
CA ARG A 25 -11.46 8.96 0.64
C ARG A 25 -10.20 9.82 0.84
N GLY A 26 -10.34 11.13 1.01
CA GLY A 26 -9.16 12.00 1.07
C GLY A 26 -8.41 12.08 -0.27
N LYS A 27 -7.22 11.48 -0.36
CA LYS A 27 -6.36 11.49 -1.56
C LYS A 27 -6.13 10.07 -2.08
N SER A 28 -6.45 9.87 -3.36
CA SER A 28 -6.07 8.69 -4.12
C SER A 28 -4.76 8.97 -4.86
N VAL A 29 -3.74 8.15 -4.61
CA VAL A 29 -2.39 8.36 -5.15
C VAL A 29 -1.85 7.02 -5.67
N VAL A 30 -1.18 7.10 -6.82
CA VAL A 30 -0.42 5.99 -7.41
C VAL A 30 1.05 6.41 -7.47
N CYS A 31 1.95 5.52 -7.09
CA CYS A 31 3.38 5.69 -7.27
C CYS A 31 3.94 4.47 -7.99
N GLU A 32 4.82 4.70 -8.95
CA GLU A 32 5.50 3.65 -9.69
C GLU A 32 7.01 3.93 -9.76
N ALA A 33 7.79 2.86 -9.85
CA ALA A 33 9.23 2.93 -10.03
C ALA A 33 9.74 1.75 -10.85
N ILE A 34 10.82 2.00 -11.59
CA ILE A 34 11.59 0.95 -12.26
C ILE A 34 12.89 0.78 -11.48
N ILE A 35 13.09 -0.40 -10.92
CA ILE A 35 14.27 -0.76 -10.15
C ILE A 35 15.23 -1.53 -11.06
N LYS A 36 16.40 -0.93 -11.28
CA LYS A 36 17.54 -1.55 -11.94
C LYS A 36 18.45 -2.19 -10.90
N GLU A 37 19.30 -3.12 -11.31
CA GLU A 37 20.32 -3.73 -10.45
C GLU A 37 19.73 -4.39 -9.17
N VAL A 38 18.57 -5.02 -9.32
CA VAL A 38 17.81 -5.68 -8.23
C VAL A 38 18.68 -6.68 -7.45
N VAL A 39 19.49 -7.47 -8.16
CA VAL A 39 20.37 -8.48 -7.55
C VAL A 39 21.45 -7.82 -6.70
N GLN A 40 22.06 -6.73 -7.16
CA GLN A 40 23.13 -6.06 -6.44
C GLN A 40 22.62 -5.34 -5.20
N VAL A 41 21.47 -4.66 -5.28
CA VAL A 41 20.95 -3.82 -4.19
C VAL A 41 20.10 -4.62 -3.21
N LEU A 42 19.12 -5.36 -3.72
CA LEU A 42 18.08 -6.03 -2.92
C LEU A 42 18.45 -7.47 -2.55
N LYS A 43 19.58 -7.99 -3.07
CA LYS A 43 20.09 -9.34 -2.78
C LYS A 43 19.09 -10.46 -3.12
N THR A 44 18.24 -10.21 -4.12
CA THR A 44 17.19 -11.14 -4.58
C THR A 44 17.05 -11.07 -6.11
N ASN A 45 16.24 -11.97 -6.67
CA ASN A 45 15.95 -12.03 -8.10
C ASN A 45 14.59 -11.39 -8.41
N VAL A 46 14.47 -10.77 -9.59
CA VAL A 46 13.21 -10.16 -10.06
C VAL A 46 12.07 -11.18 -10.09
N SER A 47 12.34 -12.40 -10.60
CA SER A 47 11.34 -13.47 -10.66
C SER A 47 10.80 -13.86 -9.28
N ALA A 48 11.67 -13.98 -8.28
CA ALA A 48 11.29 -14.33 -6.92
C ALA A 48 10.43 -13.24 -6.27
N LEU A 49 10.74 -11.96 -6.52
CA LEU A 49 9.94 -10.84 -6.04
C LEU A 49 8.54 -10.83 -6.65
N VAL A 50 8.45 -11.01 -7.98
CA VAL A 50 7.15 -11.04 -8.68
C VAL A 50 6.32 -12.23 -8.21
N GLU A 51 6.92 -13.41 -8.09
CA GLU A 51 6.25 -14.61 -7.58
C GLU A 51 5.76 -14.42 -6.13
N LEU A 52 6.62 -13.89 -5.25
CA LEU A 52 6.23 -13.60 -3.87
C LEU A 52 5.08 -12.59 -3.83
N ASN A 53 5.11 -11.53 -4.66
CA ASN A 53 4.02 -10.54 -4.69
C ASN A 53 2.69 -11.18 -5.09
N MET A 54 2.71 -12.02 -6.12
CA MET A 54 1.52 -12.76 -6.55
C MET A 54 0.98 -13.66 -5.44
N LEU A 55 1.84 -14.45 -4.80
CA LEU A 55 1.42 -15.42 -3.79
C LEU A 55 1.01 -14.77 -2.47
N LYS A 56 1.78 -13.80 -1.98
CA LYS A 56 1.56 -13.15 -0.69
C LYS A 56 0.52 -12.05 -0.78
N ASN A 57 0.78 -11.03 -1.58
CA ASN A 57 0.01 -9.78 -1.54
C ASN A 57 -1.31 -9.90 -2.29
N LEU A 58 -1.40 -10.76 -3.32
CA LEU A 58 -2.63 -10.94 -4.07
C LEU A 58 -3.39 -12.20 -3.63
N VAL A 59 -2.82 -13.39 -3.88
CA VAL A 59 -3.52 -14.66 -3.59
C VAL A 59 -3.74 -14.84 -2.09
N GLY A 60 -2.70 -14.64 -1.27
CA GLY A 60 -2.77 -14.77 0.18
C GLY A 60 -3.80 -13.81 0.79
N SER A 61 -3.75 -12.53 0.43
CA SER A 61 -4.73 -11.52 0.87
C SER A 61 -6.15 -11.83 0.40
N THR A 62 -6.32 -12.38 -0.81
CA THR A 62 -7.63 -12.80 -1.33
C THR A 62 -8.20 -13.95 -0.50
N ILE A 63 -7.40 -14.97 -0.20
CA ILE A 63 -7.82 -16.12 0.64
C ILE A 63 -8.15 -15.64 2.06
N ALA A 64 -7.39 -14.68 2.59
CA ALA A 64 -7.63 -14.10 3.91
C ALA A 64 -8.89 -13.22 3.99
N GLY A 65 -9.52 -12.89 2.85
CA GLY A 65 -10.64 -11.94 2.82
C GLY A 65 -10.23 -10.51 3.19
N ALA A 66 -8.99 -10.13 2.89
CA ALA A 66 -8.48 -8.81 3.22
C ALA A 66 -9.21 -7.72 2.41
N LEU A 67 -9.60 -6.63 3.09
CA LEU A 67 -10.24 -5.48 2.48
C LEU A 67 -9.21 -4.38 2.26
N GLY A 68 -8.86 -4.11 1.00
CA GLY A 68 -7.85 -3.10 0.63
C GLY A 68 -6.41 -3.41 1.11
N GLY A 69 -6.18 -4.62 1.65
CA GLY A 69 -4.91 -5.06 2.23
C GLY A 69 -4.07 -5.93 1.29
N PHE A 70 -3.84 -5.48 0.06
CA PHE A 70 -3.08 -6.23 -0.96
C PHE A 70 -1.61 -5.77 -1.01
N ASN A 71 -0.97 -5.73 0.16
CA ASN A 71 0.36 -5.18 0.37
C ASN A 71 1.10 -5.97 1.45
N ALA A 72 2.39 -5.69 1.61
CA ALA A 72 3.24 -6.35 2.58
C ALA A 72 3.11 -5.74 3.97
N HIS A 73 3.31 -4.43 4.10
CA HIS A 73 3.29 -3.68 5.36
C HIS A 73 3.06 -2.16 5.20
N ALA A 74 2.23 -1.73 4.25
CA ALA A 74 1.96 -0.30 4.02
C ALA A 74 1.54 0.44 5.31
N SER A 75 0.76 -0.22 6.16
CA SER A 75 0.34 0.24 7.49
C SER A 75 1.51 0.69 8.37
N ASN A 76 2.63 -0.01 8.37
CA ASN A 76 3.79 0.36 9.21
C ASN A 76 4.36 1.72 8.81
N ILE A 77 4.51 1.94 7.50
CA ILE A 77 5.09 3.18 6.95
C ILE A 77 4.13 4.35 7.15
N VAL A 78 2.85 4.15 6.84
CA VAL A 78 1.80 5.15 7.04
C VAL A 78 1.74 5.57 8.51
N PHE A 79 1.67 4.60 9.43
CA PHE A 79 1.59 4.87 10.86
C PHE A 79 2.83 5.62 11.40
N ALA A 80 4.03 5.22 10.96
CA ALA A 80 5.26 5.91 11.34
C ALA A 80 5.27 7.38 10.88
N ILE A 81 4.88 7.65 9.64
CA ILE A 81 4.81 9.02 9.12
C ILE A 81 3.70 9.82 9.82
N PHE A 82 2.55 9.19 10.10
CA PHE A 82 1.45 9.84 10.81
C PHE A 82 1.89 10.32 12.20
N ILE A 83 2.56 9.45 12.96
CA ILE A 83 3.11 9.81 14.27
C ILE A 83 4.18 10.90 14.12
N ALA A 84 5.11 10.74 13.19
CA ALA A 84 6.21 11.69 13.00
C ALA A 84 5.74 13.09 12.58
N THR A 85 4.61 13.18 11.89
CA THR A 85 4.08 14.44 11.33
C THR A 85 2.83 14.95 12.06
N GLY A 86 2.49 14.37 13.21
CA GLY A 86 1.39 14.83 14.07
C GLY A 86 -0.01 14.63 13.49
N GLN A 87 -0.19 13.61 12.65
CA GLN A 87 -1.46 13.25 12.02
C GLN A 87 -2.25 12.32 12.94
N ASP A 88 -3.52 12.06 12.62
CA ASP A 88 -4.39 11.19 13.42
C ASP A 88 -4.05 9.71 13.16
N PRO A 89 -3.37 8.99 14.09
CA PRO A 89 -2.93 7.62 13.86
C PRO A 89 -4.08 6.63 13.71
N ALA A 90 -5.29 6.97 14.18
CA ALA A 90 -6.47 6.12 14.02
C ALA A 90 -6.94 6.08 12.56
N GLN A 91 -6.59 7.07 11.73
CA GLN A 91 -6.92 7.07 10.29
C GLN A 91 -6.02 6.14 9.47
N ASN A 92 -5.10 5.41 10.11
CA ASN A 92 -4.30 4.39 9.46
C ASN A 92 -5.15 3.22 8.93
N PHE A 93 -6.32 2.94 9.53
CA PHE A 93 -7.20 1.87 9.06
C PHE A 93 -7.62 2.06 7.60
N GLU A 94 -7.97 3.27 7.21
CA GLU A 94 -8.32 3.64 5.84
C GLU A 94 -7.11 4.09 5.01
N SER A 95 -6.14 4.78 5.62
CA SER A 95 -5.01 5.35 4.89
C SER A 95 -3.97 4.31 4.48
N SER A 96 -3.98 3.12 5.08
CA SER A 96 -3.10 2.00 4.72
C SER A 96 -3.67 1.07 3.66
N HIS A 97 -4.89 1.34 3.18
CA HIS A 97 -5.41 0.67 2.00
C HIS A 97 -4.45 0.83 0.83
N CYS A 98 -3.90 -0.29 0.36
CA CYS A 98 -2.80 -0.32 -0.56
C CYS A 98 -2.81 -1.63 -1.35
N ILE A 99 -2.65 -1.51 -2.67
CA ILE A 99 -2.34 -2.63 -3.55
C ILE A 99 -0.96 -2.44 -4.15
N THR A 100 -0.11 -3.45 -3.99
CA THR A 100 1.24 -3.52 -4.53
C THR A 100 1.24 -4.47 -5.73
N MET A 101 1.66 -3.98 -6.89
CA MET A 101 1.86 -4.81 -8.08
C MET A 101 3.32 -4.76 -8.49
N MET A 102 3.81 -5.90 -9.00
CA MET A 102 5.18 -6.08 -9.45
C MET A 102 5.18 -6.82 -10.78
N GLU A 103 5.96 -6.31 -11.73
CA GLU A 103 6.12 -6.90 -13.05
C GLU A 103 7.60 -6.95 -13.45
N ALA A 104 7.99 -8.05 -14.10
CA ALA A 104 9.32 -8.21 -14.65
C ALA A 104 9.37 -7.56 -16.04
N ILE A 105 10.24 -6.58 -16.24
CA ILE A 105 10.40 -5.87 -17.52
C ILE A 105 11.81 -6.08 -18.09
N ASN A 106 12.03 -5.70 -19.35
CA ASN A 106 13.34 -5.80 -20.02
C ASN A 106 13.96 -7.22 -19.96
N ASP A 107 13.16 -8.24 -20.32
CA ASP A 107 13.51 -9.67 -20.26
C ASP A 107 13.79 -10.18 -18.84
N GLY A 108 13.15 -9.58 -17.84
CA GLY A 108 13.29 -9.94 -16.43
C GLY A 108 14.54 -9.40 -15.75
N ARG A 109 15.21 -8.42 -16.36
CA ARG A 109 16.38 -7.74 -15.78
C ARG A 109 16.00 -6.64 -14.81
N ASP A 110 14.90 -5.94 -15.09
CA ASP A 110 14.43 -4.83 -14.29
C ASP A 110 13.07 -5.17 -13.67
N LEU A 111 12.80 -4.58 -12.51
CA LEU A 111 11.54 -4.72 -11.80
C LEU A 111 10.73 -3.43 -11.93
N HIS A 112 9.52 -3.51 -12.49
CA HIS A 112 8.52 -2.47 -12.34
C HIS A 112 7.71 -2.77 -11.08
N ILE A 113 7.64 -1.79 -10.18
CA ILE A 113 6.83 -1.86 -8.97
C ILE A 113 5.89 -0.66 -8.97
N LEU A 114 4.64 -0.90 -8.62
CA LEU A 114 3.65 0.15 -8.40
C LEU A 114 2.87 -0.09 -7.12
N VAL A 115 2.51 1.00 -6.48
CA VAL A 115 1.67 1.03 -5.29
C VAL A 115 0.51 1.99 -5.56
N THR A 116 -0.71 1.50 -5.33
CA THR A 116 -1.93 2.32 -5.41
C THR A 116 -2.59 2.40 -4.05
N MET A 117 -2.85 3.62 -3.59
CA MET A 117 -3.47 3.91 -2.30
C MET A 117 -4.66 4.86 -2.50
N PRO A 118 -5.90 4.36 -2.46
CA PRO A 118 -7.08 5.14 -2.86
C PRO A 118 -7.62 6.06 -1.75
N SER A 119 -7.31 5.80 -0.48
CA SER A 119 -7.98 6.42 0.67
C SER A 119 -7.06 7.10 1.69
N ILE A 120 -6.05 7.85 1.25
CA ILE A 120 -5.11 8.51 2.17
C ILE A 120 -5.72 9.78 2.77
N GLU A 121 -5.85 9.82 4.09
CA GLU A 121 -6.33 10.98 4.86
C GLU A 121 -5.25 12.01 5.16
N LEU A 122 -4.38 12.28 4.18
CA LEU A 122 -3.36 13.32 4.24
C LEU A 122 -3.45 14.18 3.00
N ARG A 123 -3.58 15.49 3.17
CA ARG A 123 -3.70 16.38 2.01
C ARG A 123 -2.35 16.73 1.39
N LEU A 124 -1.37 17.12 2.21
CA LEU A 124 -0.09 17.66 1.74
C LEU A 124 1.00 16.59 1.59
N LEU A 125 0.94 15.55 2.41
CA LEU A 125 1.98 14.53 2.50
C LEU A 125 1.65 13.26 1.71
N ALA A 126 0.48 13.17 1.06
CA ALA A 126 0.01 11.95 0.40
C ALA A 126 1.08 11.36 -0.54
N THR A 127 1.65 12.19 -1.42
CA THR A 127 2.67 11.76 -2.39
C THR A 127 3.94 11.24 -1.72
N ILE A 128 4.39 11.89 -0.65
CA ILE A 128 5.58 11.49 0.12
C ILE A 128 5.33 10.15 0.81
N VAL A 129 4.14 9.99 1.39
CA VAL A 129 3.75 8.75 2.06
C VAL A 129 3.72 7.59 1.06
N VAL A 130 3.08 7.76 -0.10
CA VAL A 130 3.00 6.67 -1.09
C VAL A 130 4.38 6.29 -1.65
N GLY A 131 5.25 7.28 -1.91
CA GLY A 131 6.63 7.01 -2.31
C GLY A 131 7.41 6.23 -1.23
N SER A 132 7.18 6.57 0.04
CA SER A 132 7.79 5.89 1.17
C SER A 132 7.23 4.49 1.37
N VAL A 133 5.92 4.28 1.14
CA VAL A 133 5.28 2.96 1.15
C VAL A 133 5.88 2.09 0.06
N LEU A 134 6.03 2.58 -1.18
CA LEU A 134 6.66 1.82 -2.27
C LEU A 134 8.06 1.34 -1.88
N ALA A 135 8.89 2.22 -1.32
CA ALA A 135 10.23 1.86 -0.86
C ALA A 135 10.19 0.82 0.29
N GLY A 136 9.27 0.99 1.23
CA GLY A 136 9.06 0.05 2.33
C GLY A 136 8.62 -1.33 1.84
N GLU A 137 7.63 -1.39 0.95
CA GLU A 137 7.12 -2.61 0.33
C GLU A 137 8.26 -3.36 -0.37
N LEU A 138 9.04 -2.66 -1.19
CA LEU A 138 10.18 -3.24 -1.89
C LEU A 138 11.22 -3.82 -0.90
N SER A 139 11.55 -3.08 0.16
CA SER A 139 12.53 -3.50 1.16
C SER A 139 12.09 -4.74 1.95
N LEU A 140 10.81 -4.83 2.33
CA LEU A 140 10.31 -5.99 3.08
C LEU A 140 10.21 -7.21 2.16
N MET A 141 9.71 -7.02 0.94
CA MET A 141 9.59 -8.10 -0.04
C MET A 141 10.98 -8.67 -0.38
N SER A 142 11.99 -7.81 -0.57
CA SER A 142 13.36 -8.28 -0.79
C SER A 142 13.90 -9.08 0.38
N ALA A 143 13.67 -8.62 1.62
CA ALA A 143 14.13 -9.31 2.82
C ALA A 143 13.50 -10.70 2.97
N ILE A 144 12.22 -10.86 2.62
CA ILE A 144 11.54 -12.16 2.65
C ILE A 144 12.09 -13.09 1.56
N THR A 145 12.34 -12.58 0.36
CA THR A 145 12.86 -13.40 -0.75
C THR A 145 14.35 -13.77 -0.63
N ALA A 146 15.13 -13.03 0.16
CA ALA A 146 16.57 -13.27 0.33
C ALA A 146 16.89 -14.26 1.46
N GLY A 147 15.86 -14.68 2.23
CA GLY A 147 15.97 -15.64 3.33
C GLY A 147 16.06 -17.10 2.90
#